data_AF-A0A962IZY8-F1
#
_entry.id   AF-A0A962IZY8-F1
#
_cell.length_a   1.000
_cell.length_b   1.000
_cell.length_c   1.000
_cell.angle_alpha   90.00
_cell.angle_beta   90.00
_cell.angle_gamma   90.00
#
_symmetry.space_group_name_H-M   'P 1'
#
loop_
_entity.id
_entity.type
_entity.pdbx_description
1 polymer ?
#
loop_
_entity_poly.entity_id
_entity_poly.type
_entity_poly.pdbx_seq_one_letter_code
_entity_poly.pdbx_strand_id
1 'polypeptide(L)'
;MKRLTISTLALFAAGPAFAQPALNSCADIPELATLVMTRRQVNYDIMLMINYMNSEYSDYPELMMWAQAMIDQAYTEAVSGDPQARQAQVEAFKAQWLERCEATHS
;
A
#
# COMPACT_ATOMS: atom_id res chain seq x y z
N MET A 1 7.57 -45.97 -5.12
CA MET A 1 7.94 -44.54 -5.10
C MET A 1 7.36 -43.85 -6.31
N LYS A 2 6.42 -42.93 -6.09
CA LYS A 2 6.03 -41.82 -6.99
C LYS A 2 4.87 -41.10 -6.32
N ARG A 3 5.10 -39.90 -5.80
CA ARG A 3 4.04 -38.99 -5.41
C ARG A 3 4.26 -37.70 -6.18
N LEU A 4 3.17 -37.30 -6.85
CA LEU A 4 3.06 -36.16 -7.74
C LEU A 4 3.59 -34.88 -7.08
N THR A 5 4.45 -34.18 -7.80
CA THR A 5 4.74 -32.76 -7.57
C THR A 5 3.47 -31.98 -7.92
N ILE A 6 2.78 -31.45 -6.91
CA ILE A 6 1.74 -30.45 -7.12
C ILE A 6 2.45 -29.12 -7.34
N SER A 7 2.65 -28.76 -8.60
CA SER A 7 2.98 -27.39 -8.97
C SER A 7 1.72 -26.55 -8.76
N THR A 8 1.61 -25.90 -7.60
CA THR A 8 0.67 -24.79 -7.41
C THR A 8 1.10 -23.65 -8.32
N LEU A 9 0.54 -23.63 -9.53
CA LEU A 9 0.49 -22.44 -10.37
C LEU A 9 -0.29 -21.39 -9.56
N ALA A 10 0.43 -20.47 -8.92
CA ALA A 10 -0.17 -19.25 -8.42
C ALA A 10 -0.61 -18.45 -9.65
N LEU A 11 -1.85 -18.68 -10.09
CA LEU A 11 -2.56 -17.72 -10.92
C LEU A 11 -2.71 -16.46 -10.07
N PHE A 12 -1.76 -15.53 -10.21
CA PHE A 12 -2.04 -14.14 -9.96
C PHE A 12 -3.09 -13.75 -11.00
N ALA A 13 -4.34 -13.86 -10.61
CA ALA A 13 -5.44 -13.19 -11.28
C ALA A 13 -5.11 -11.70 -11.22
N ALA A 14 -4.49 -11.19 -12.28
CA ALA A 14 -4.55 -9.78 -12.63
C ALA A 14 -6.02 -9.49 -12.98
N GLY A 15 -6.86 -9.37 -11.94
CA GLY A 15 -8.09 -8.61 -12.04
C GLY A 15 -7.75 -7.18 -12.47
N PRO A 16 -8.74 -6.36 -12.88
CA PRO A 16 -8.48 -4.98 -13.24
C PRO A 16 -7.79 -4.35 -12.03
N ALA A 17 -6.47 -4.16 -12.15
CA ALA A 17 -5.69 -3.48 -11.15
C ALA A 17 -6.39 -2.14 -10.94
N PHE A 18 -6.67 -1.79 -9.70
CA PHE A 18 -7.11 -0.46 -9.31
C PHE A 18 -6.26 0.54 -10.10
N ALA A 19 -6.81 1.08 -11.18
CA ALA A 19 -6.09 1.99 -12.04
C ALA A 19 -6.04 3.29 -11.25
N GLN A 20 -5.01 3.43 -10.43
CA GLN A 20 -4.81 4.67 -9.71
C GLN A 20 -4.67 5.78 -10.76
N PRO A 21 -5.25 6.97 -10.53
CA PRO A 21 -5.06 8.08 -11.45
C PRO A 21 -3.56 8.39 -11.53
N ALA A 22 -3.08 8.70 -12.74
CA ALA A 22 -1.72 9.18 -12.90
C ALA A 22 -1.54 10.46 -12.07
N LEU A 23 -0.53 10.48 -11.20
CA LEU A 23 -0.18 11.68 -10.45
C LEU A 23 0.62 12.63 -11.34
N ASN A 24 0.73 13.89 -10.94
CA ASN A 24 1.67 14.81 -11.59
C ASN A 24 3.13 14.47 -11.23
N SER A 25 3.34 13.82 -10.09
CA SER A 25 4.64 13.42 -9.54
C SER A 25 4.46 12.29 -8.54
N CYS A 26 5.47 11.42 -8.41
CA CYS A 26 5.53 10.38 -7.39
C CYS A 26 6.24 10.82 -6.10
N ALA A 27 6.59 12.10 -5.96
CA ALA A 27 7.39 12.61 -4.84
C ALA A 27 6.73 12.40 -3.45
N ASP A 28 5.40 12.46 -3.38
CA ASP A 28 4.66 12.37 -2.11
C ASP A 28 4.35 10.91 -1.70
N ILE A 29 4.49 9.96 -2.63
CA ILE A 29 4.16 8.55 -2.42
C ILE A 29 4.97 7.93 -1.28
N PRO A 30 6.31 8.14 -1.18
CA PRO A 30 7.09 7.55 -0.10
C PRO A 30 6.68 8.01 1.30
N GLU A 31 6.35 9.29 1.47
CA GLU A 31 5.90 9.84 2.74
C GLU A 31 4.51 9.31 3.11
N LEU A 32 3.58 9.32 2.15
CA LEU A 32 2.22 8.81 2.35
C LEU A 32 2.22 7.31 2.73
N ALA A 33 3.00 6.50 2.03
CA ALA A 33 3.17 5.07 2.32
C ALA A 33 3.73 4.83 3.74
N THR A 34 4.71 5.64 4.15
CA THR A 34 5.29 5.59 5.49
C THR A 34 4.26 5.94 6.55
N LEU A 35 3.50 7.01 6.34
CA LEU A 35 2.45 7.46 7.26
C LEU A 35 1.38 6.39 7.47
N VAL A 36 0.86 5.81 6.38
CA VAL A 36 -0.15 4.75 6.42
C VAL A 36 0.35 3.55 7.23
N MET A 37 1.53 3.04 6.89
CA MET A 37 2.06 1.84 7.54
C MET A 37 2.42 2.06 9.01
N THR A 38 3.06 3.19 9.34
CA THR A 38 3.44 3.49 10.73
C THR A 38 2.21 3.62 11.63
N ARG A 39 1.17 4.32 11.18
CA ARG A 39 -0.10 4.42 11.91
C ARG A 39 -0.82 3.07 12.00
N ARG A 40 -0.87 2.31 10.91
CA ARG A 40 -1.42 0.94 10.93
C ARG A 40 -0.67 0.05 11.93
N GLN A 41 0.64 0.18 12.06
CA GLN A 41 1.45 -0.64 12.97
C GLN A 41 1.21 -0.35 14.46
N VAL A 42 0.74 0.85 14.79
CA VAL A 42 0.28 1.20 16.15
C VAL A 42 -1.22 0.95 16.35
N ASN A 43 -1.84 0.17 15.46
CA ASN A 43 -3.28 -0.14 15.46
C ASN A 43 -4.15 1.12 15.46
N TYR A 44 -3.73 2.15 14.72
CA TYR A 44 -4.56 3.33 14.52
C TYR A 44 -5.90 2.94 13.90
N ASP A 45 -6.99 3.56 14.34
CA ASP A 45 -8.32 3.27 13.84
C ASP A 45 -8.43 3.65 12.35
N ILE A 46 -8.99 2.76 11.53
CA ILE A 46 -9.08 2.97 10.08
C ILE A 46 -9.98 4.15 9.72
N MET A 47 -11.07 4.38 10.47
CA MET A 47 -11.96 5.52 10.25
C MET A 47 -11.25 6.83 10.61
N LEU A 48 -10.46 6.84 11.68
CA LEU A 48 -9.61 7.99 12.01
C LEU A 48 -8.54 8.22 10.95
N MET A 49 -7.97 7.17 10.36
CA MET A 49 -7.01 7.31 9.26
C MET A 49 -7.67 7.99 8.06
N ILE A 50 -8.82 7.48 7.63
CA ILE A 50 -9.58 8.02 6.49
C ILE A 50 -9.94 9.47 6.75
N ASN A 51 -10.41 9.81 7.95
CA ASN A 51 -10.73 11.19 8.32
C ASN A 51 -9.51 12.11 8.26
N TYR A 52 -8.36 11.65 8.76
CA TYR A 52 -7.11 12.41 8.68
C TYR A 52 -6.68 12.65 7.23
N MET A 53 -6.72 11.61 6.38
CA MET A 53 -6.37 11.78 4.97
C MET A 53 -7.33 12.79 4.34
N ASN A 54 -8.64 12.63 4.53
CA ASN A 54 -9.65 13.55 4.02
C ASN A 54 -9.41 15.00 4.45
N SER A 55 -8.92 15.27 5.65
CA SER A 55 -8.60 16.64 6.05
C SER A 55 -7.32 17.17 5.39
N GLU A 56 -6.26 16.38 5.36
CA GLU A 56 -4.94 16.83 4.86
C GLU A 56 -4.87 16.95 3.34
N TYR A 57 -5.52 16.04 2.61
CA TYR A 57 -5.42 15.96 1.14
C TYR A 57 -6.75 16.20 0.44
N SER A 58 -7.68 16.93 1.07
CA SER A 58 -8.98 17.30 0.46
C SER A 58 -8.84 18.02 -0.87
N ASP A 59 -7.82 18.87 -1.02
CA ASP A 59 -7.54 19.62 -2.25
C ASP A 59 -6.76 18.81 -3.31
N TYR A 60 -6.37 17.57 -2.98
CA TYR A 60 -5.57 16.68 -3.84
C TYR A 60 -6.32 15.36 -4.10
N PRO A 61 -7.39 15.38 -4.91
CA PRO A 61 -8.29 14.23 -5.07
C PRO A 61 -7.59 12.99 -5.64
N GLU A 62 -6.60 13.15 -6.51
CA GLU A 62 -5.83 12.03 -7.03
C GLU A 62 -4.99 11.39 -5.92
N LEU A 63 -4.27 12.21 -5.14
CA LEU A 63 -3.47 11.71 -4.01
C LEU A 63 -4.35 11.05 -2.95
N MET A 64 -5.59 11.52 -2.78
CA MET A 64 -6.59 10.88 -1.92
C MET A 64 -6.93 9.46 -2.37
N MET A 65 -7.11 9.25 -3.67
CA MET A 65 -7.39 7.91 -4.21
C MET A 65 -6.21 6.96 -3.97
N TRP A 66 -4.97 7.46 -4.09
CA TRP A 66 -3.77 6.71 -3.73
C TRP A 66 -3.73 6.39 -2.23
N ALA A 67 -4.02 7.37 -1.37
CA ALA A 67 -4.05 7.18 0.08
C ALA A 67 -5.07 6.10 0.50
N GLN A 68 -6.27 6.13 -0.08
CA GLN A 68 -7.31 5.13 0.18
C GLN A 68 -6.85 3.72 -0.23
N ALA A 69 -6.26 3.57 -1.42
CA ALA A 69 -5.75 2.28 -1.87
C ALA A 69 -4.59 1.77 -1.00
N MET A 70 -3.73 2.66 -0.49
CA MET A 70 -2.69 2.31 0.48
C MET A 70 -3.29 1.83 1.80
N ILE A 71 -4.30 2.53 2.32
CA ILE A 71 -4.99 2.14 3.56
C ILE A 71 -5.62 0.76 3.40
N ASP A 72 -6.37 0.54 2.33
CA ASP A 72 -7.01 -0.75 2.07
C ASP A 72 -5.99 -1.89 2.06
N GLN A 73 -4.86 -1.73 1.36
CA GLN A 73 -3.81 -2.74 1.36
C GLN A 73 -3.17 -2.92 2.75
N ALA A 74 -2.77 -1.83 3.42
CA ALA A 74 -2.06 -1.90 4.69
C ALA A 74 -2.86 -2.61 5.80
N TYR A 75 -4.19 -2.49 5.78
CA TYR A 75 -5.08 -3.14 6.75
C TYR A 75 -5.41 -4.61 6.39
N THR A 76 -5.02 -5.10 5.21
CA THR A 76 -5.08 -6.54 4.88
C THR A 76 -3.84 -7.31 5.33
N GLU A 77 -2.73 -6.61 5.59
CA GLU A 77 -1.45 -7.21 5.97
C GLU A 77 -1.36 -7.39 7.50
N ALA A 78 -0.65 -8.43 7.96
CA ALA A 78 -0.41 -8.64 9.39
C ALA A 78 0.69 -7.69 9.94
N VAL A 79 0.55 -7.22 11.18
CA VAL A 79 1.65 -6.51 11.87
C VAL A 79 2.62 -7.53 12.43
N SER A 80 3.91 -7.33 12.20
CA SER A 80 4.91 -8.01 13.01
C SER A 80 4.91 -7.49 14.45
N GLY A 81 5.19 -8.36 15.42
CA GLY A 81 5.51 -7.97 16.80
C GLY A 81 6.94 -7.44 16.98
N ASP A 82 7.82 -7.71 16.02
CA ASP A 82 9.24 -7.34 16.05
C ASP A 82 9.47 -5.95 15.42
N PRO A 83 10.16 -5.02 16.11
CA PRO A 83 10.44 -3.68 15.58
C PRO A 83 11.24 -3.66 14.27
N GLN A 84 12.20 -4.56 14.09
CA GLN A 84 13.02 -4.59 12.86
C GLN A 84 12.17 -5.04 11.67
N ALA A 85 11.37 -6.08 11.85
CA ALA A 85 10.41 -6.53 10.86
C ALA A 85 9.37 -5.46 10.53
N ARG A 86 8.89 -4.69 11.52
CA ARG A 86 8.00 -3.53 11.27
C ARG A 86 8.65 -2.49 10.37
N GLN A 87 9.91 -2.14 10.61
CA GLN A 87 10.62 -1.20 9.75
C GLN A 87 10.79 -1.77 8.33
N ALA A 88 11.12 -3.06 8.21
CA ALA A 88 11.21 -3.72 6.90
C ALA A 88 9.87 -3.71 6.15
N GLN A 89 8.74 -3.88 6.85
CA GLN A 89 7.40 -3.75 6.25
C GLN A 89 7.14 -2.34 5.72
N VAL A 90 7.54 -1.29 6.45
CA VAL A 90 7.42 0.09 5.98
C VAL A 90 8.22 0.31 4.69
N GLU A 91 9.49 -0.13 4.68
CA GLU A 91 10.37 0.04 3.53
C GLU A 91 9.88 -0.74 2.29
N ALA A 92 9.41 -1.97 2.48
CA ALA A 92 8.85 -2.79 1.40
C ALA A 92 7.58 -2.16 0.82
N PHE A 93 6.67 -1.69 1.68
CA PHE A 93 5.45 -1.04 1.26
C PHE A 93 5.75 0.26 0.50
N LYS A 94 6.68 1.08 1.00
CA LYS A 94 7.15 2.30 0.35
C LYS A 94 7.69 2.03 -1.06
N ALA A 95 8.58 1.03 -1.21
CA ALA A 95 9.14 0.66 -2.49
C ALA A 95 8.06 0.17 -3.48
N GLN A 96 7.15 -0.70 -3.02
CA GLN A 96 6.04 -1.19 -3.82
C GLN A 96 5.16 -0.06 -4.37
N TRP A 97 4.82 0.92 -3.54
CA TRP A 97 3.92 2.01 -3.96
C TRP A 97 4.62 3.02 -4.86
N LEU A 98 5.91 3.28 -4.64
CA LEU A 98 6.71 4.11 -5.52
C LEU A 98 6.80 3.48 -6.93
N GLU A 99 7.14 2.19 -7.01
CA GLU A 99 7.19 1.46 -8.29
C GLU A 99 5.83 1.50 -9.03
N ARG A 100 4.72 1.32 -8.29
CA ARG A 100 3.37 1.44 -8.86
C ARG A 100 3.11 2.83 -9.44
N CYS A 101 3.51 3.89 -8.73
CA CYS A 101 3.34 5.25 -9.22
C CYS A 101 4.18 5.47 -10.48
N GLU A 102 5.46 5.12 -10.46
CA GLU A 102 6.36 5.28 -11.62
C GLU A 102 5.85 4.55 -12.86
N ALA A 103 5.24 3.37 -12.70
CA ALA A 103 4.63 2.61 -13.78
C ALA A 103 3.39 3.29 -14.41
N THR A 104 2.76 4.26 -13.73
CA THR A 104 1.67 5.07 -14.33
C THR A 104 2.18 6.21 -15.22
N HIS A 105 3.49 6.50 -15.17
CA HIS A 105 4.15 7.55 -15.95
C HIS A 105 4.92 7.04 -17.18
N SER A 106 5.06 5.72 -17.33
CA SER A 106 5.77 5.05 -18.43
C SER A 106 4.85 4.71 -19.60
#